data_AF-A0A3D1A5N2-F1
#
_entry.id   AF-A0A3D1A5N2-F1
#
_cell.length_a   1.000
_cell.length_b   1.000
_cell.length_c   1.000
_cell.angle_alpha   90.00
_cell.angle_beta   90.00
_cell.angle_gamma   90.00
#
_symmetry.space_group_name_H-M   'P 1'
#
loop_
_entity.id
_entity.type
_entity.pdbx_description
1 polymer ?
#
loop_
_entity_poly.entity_id
_entity_poly.type
_entity_poly.pdbx_seq_one_letter_code
_entity_poly.pdbx_strand_id
1 'polypeptide(L)'
;MKYWACINNKVLGPFEADKLAAVPDFTLSTLLCPETAAGGGAGAWKEASSCPEVMAALNPAPAPAQPRRPAPESPLAMTMRGTLIEETPAADPVPQPRRPAAESPLAMTMRGSLIEEPVISAPAALPPGPAPEKAAPTGPASMNPAPAAARLPEPEPLALKLDQLGAKLAAITENQAQLLNRMSRVESAVAEMKALLFPPPPTR
;
A
#
# COMPACT_ATOMS: atom_id res chain seq x y z
N MET A 1 10.18 7.94 -16.22
CA MET A 1 9.03 7.24 -16.85
C MET A 1 7.92 8.24 -17.14
N LYS A 2 7.07 7.94 -18.13
CA LYS A 2 5.89 8.75 -18.44
C LYS A 2 4.65 8.14 -17.78
N TYR A 3 3.72 9.01 -17.40
CA TYR A 3 2.51 8.69 -16.64
C TYR A 3 1.30 9.36 -17.29
N TRP A 4 0.19 8.63 -17.32
CA TRP A 4 -1.13 9.17 -17.65
C TRP A 4 -1.89 9.42 -16.37
N ALA A 5 -2.48 10.60 -16.20
CA ALA A 5 -3.22 10.98 -15.00
C ALA A 5 -4.71 11.13 -15.31
N CYS A 6 -5.58 10.60 -14.45
CA CYS A 6 -7.03 10.81 -14.54
C CYS A 6 -7.47 11.86 -13.53
N ILE A 7 -7.70 13.10 -13.97
CA ILE A 7 -8.11 14.23 -13.14
C ILE A 7 -9.50 14.67 -13.60
N ASN A 8 -10.46 14.79 -12.68
CA ASN A 8 -11.83 15.17 -13.01
C ASN A 8 -12.46 14.29 -14.11
N ASN A 9 -12.25 12.97 -14.05
CA ASN A 9 -12.67 11.98 -15.05
C ASN A 9 -12.13 12.21 -16.47
N LYS A 10 -11.07 13.01 -16.63
CA LYS A 10 -10.37 13.19 -17.90
C LYS A 10 -8.97 12.63 -17.80
N VAL A 11 -8.62 11.79 -18.77
CA VAL A 11 -7.25 11.28 -18.91
C VAL A 11 -6.41 12.35 -19.60
N LEU A 12 -5.41 12.84 -18.88
CA LEU A 12 -4.44 13.82 -19.35
C LEU A 12 -3.06 13.14 -19.40
N GLY A 13 -2.28 13.41 -20.45
CA GLY A 13 -0.91 12.90 -20.57
C GLY A 13 -0.51 12.58 -22.01
N PRO A 14 0.72 12.07 -22.21
CA PRO A 14 1.65 11.58 -21.18
C PRO A 14 2.48 12.68 -20.49
N PHE A 15 2.61 12.61 -19.16
CA PHE A 15 3.42 13.52 -18.34
C PHE A 15 4.63 12.81 -17.71
N GLU A 16 5.67 13.56 -17.37
CA GLU A 16 6.76 13.06 -16.52
C GLU A 16 6.43 13.25 -15.04
N ALA A 17 7.09 12.48 -14.16
CA ALA A 17 6.88 12.53 -12.71
C ALA A 17 6.99 13.96 -12.15
N ASP A 18 7.97 14.73 -12.63
CA ASP A 18 8.22 16.11 -12.19
C ASP A 18 7.12 17.08 -12.65
N LYS A 19 6.47 16.79 -13.79
CA LYS A 19 5.43 17.65 -14.36
C LYS A 19 4.06 17.40 -13.76
N LEU A 20 3.82 16.24 -13.15
CA LEU A 20 2.55 15.93 -12.46
C LEU A 20 2.29 16.91 -11.30
N ALA A 21 3.35 17.34 -10.60
CA ALA A 21 3.27 18.31 -9.51
C ALA A 21 2.79 19.70 -9.97
N ALA A 22 3.01 20.03 -11.25
CA ALA A 22 2.60 21.32 -11.83
C ALA A 22 1.17 21.30 -12.38
N VAL A 23 0.48 20.15 -12.39
CA VAL A 23 -0.88 20.03 -12.90
C VAL A 23 -1.87 20.51 -11.84
N PRO A 24 -2.78 21.46 -12.15
CA PRO A 24 -3.82 21.87 -11.21
C PRO A 24 -4.73 20.68 -10.85
N ASP A 25 -5.24 20.65 -9.62
CA ASP A 25 -6.08 19.59 -9.05
C ASP A 25 -5.41 18.21 -8.93
N PHE A 26 -4.09 18.14 -9.09
CA PHE A 26 -3.34 16.92 -8.81
C PHE A 26 -3.30 16.64 -7.31
N THR A 27 -3.72 15.44 -6.92
CA THR A 27 -3.72 14.99 -5.51
C THR A 27 -3.08 13.61 -5.40
N LEU A 28 -2.65 13.21 -4.19
CA LEU A 28 -2.09 11.88 -3.96
C LEU A 28 -3.09 10.74 -4.23
N SER A 29 -4.39 11.06 -4.23
CA SER A 29 -5.49 10.14 -4.54
C SER A 29 -5.77 10.04 -6.06
N THR A 30 -5.12 10.85 -6.89
CA THR A 30 -5.30 10.83 -8.34
C THR A 30 -4.80 9.52 -8.92
N LEU A 31 -5.59 8.92 -9.83
CA LEU A 31 -5.23 7.68 -10.51
C LEU A 31 -4.20 7.94 -11.61
N LEU A 32 -3.08 7.24 -11.54
CA LEU A 32 -1.99 7.25 -12.47
C LEU A 32 -1.84 5.89 -13.16
N CYS A 33 -1.50 5.92 -14.44
CA CYS A 33 -1.15 4.75 -15.23
C CYS A 33 0.29 4.94 -15.77
N PRO A 34 1.27 4.15 -15.30
CA PRO A 34 2.63 4.20 -15.83
C PRO A 34 2.66 3.66 -17.26
N GLU A 35 3.35 4.38 -18.16
CA GLU A 35 3.59 3.92 -19.53
C GLU A 35 4.61 2.77 -19.50
N THR A 36 4.12 1.54 -19.43
CA THR A 36 4.96 0.34 -19.58
C THR A 36 5.41 0.19 -21.03
N ALA A 37 6.72 0.06 -21.24
CA ALA A 37 7.35 -0.13 -22.56
C ALA A 37 6.86 -1.36 -23.35
N ALA A 38 6.08 -2.25 -22.73
CA ALA A 38 5.55 -3.47 -23.34
C ALA A 38 4.27 -3.30 -24.17
N GLY A 39 3.80 -2.07 -24.41
CA GLY A 39 2.83 -1.74 -25.48
C GLY A 39 1.46 -2.46 -25.50
N GLY A 40 1.07 -3.19 -24.44
CA GLY A 40 0.02 -4.22 -24.59
C GLY A 40 -1.14 -4.22 -23.61
N GLY A 41 -1.20 -3.33 -22.62
CA GLY A 41 -2.34 -3.35 -21.70
C GLY A 41 -2.47 -2.05 -20.95
N ALA A 42 -3.71 -1.59 -20.77
CA ALA A 42 -4.04 -0.57 -19.79
C ALA A 42 -3.40 -0.99 -18.46
N GLY A 43 -2.28 -0.34 -18.12
CA GLY A 43 -1.57 -0.59 -16.88
C GLY A 43 -2.54 -0.44 -15.71
N ALA A 44 -2.32 -1.20 -14.65
CA ALA A 44 -3.11 -1.07 -13.43
C ALA A 44 -3.11 0.40 -13.01
N TRP A 45 -4.27 1.06 -13.10
CA TRP A 45 -4.48 2.40 -12.58
C TRP A 45 -4.23 2.34 -11.08
N LYS A 46 -3.21 3.07 -10.62
CA LYS A 46 -2.80 3.12 -9.22
C LYS A 46 -2.88 4.54 -8.73
N GLU A 47 -3.20 4.74 -7.47
CA GLU A 47 -3.14 6.06 -6.85
C GLU A 47 -1.71 6.59 -6.85
N ALA A 48 -1.56 7.91 -6.97
CA ALA A 48 -0.26 8.59 -6.95
C ALA A 48 0.51 8.33 -5.65
N SER A 49 -0.19 8.17 -4.52
CA SER A 49 0.36 7.76 -3.22
C SER A 49 1.10 6.42 -3.26
N SER A 50 0.67 5.48 -4.11
CA SER A 50 1.26 4.16 -4.25
C SER A 50 2.52 4.16 -5.12
N CYS A 51 2.83 5.26 -5.80
CA CYS A 51 3.97 5.39 -6.70
C CYS A 51 5.12 6.14 -6.00
N PRO A 52 6.15 5.45 -5.49
CA PRO A 52 7.24 6.08 -4.75
C PRO A 52 8.04 7.09 -5.60
N GLU A 53 8.12 6.89 -6.92
CA GLU A 53 8.76 7.84 -7.84
C GLU A 53 8.03 9.20 -7.87
N VAL A 54 6.70 9.18 -7.86
CA VAL A 54 5.87 10.40 -7.89
C VAL A 54 5.94 11.10 -6.54
N MET A 55 5.96 10.35 -5.44
CA MET A 55 6.19 10.88 -4.11
C MET A 55 7.56 11.57 -3.99
N ALA A 56 8.60 10.97 -4.56
CA ALA A 56 9.94 11.55 -4.57
C ALA A 56 10.01 12.84 -5.41
N ALA A 57 9.27 12.91 -6.51
CA ALA A 57 9.18 14.12 -7.34
C ALA A 57 8.35 15.25 -6.68
N LEU A 58 7.30 14.91 -5.93
CA LEU A 58 6.47 15.87 -5.19
C LEU A 58 7.18 16.44 -3.96
N ASN A 59 8.00 15.64 -3.30
CA ASN A 59 8.82 16.05 -2.19
C ASN A 59 10.29 15.95 -2.60
N PRO A 60 10.78 16.84 -3.49
CA PRO A 60 12.18 16.85 -3.82
C PRO A 60 12.92 17.10 -2.51
N ALA A 61 13.62 16.07 -2.02
CA ALA A 61 14.44 16.19 -0.83
C ALA A 61 15.29 17.44 -1.00
N PRO A 62 15.36 18.34 0.01
CA PRO A 62 16.13 19.56 -0.10
C PRO A 62 17.53 19.14 -0.52
N ALA A 63 17.94 19.56 -1.72
CA ALA A 63 19.18 19.14 -2.34
C ALA A 63 20.27 19.20 -1.26
N PRO A 64 21.04 18.12 -1.04
CA PRO A 64 22.11 18.14 -0.05
C PRO A 64 22.93 19.38 -0.35
N ALA A 65 22.93 20.32 0.60
CA ALA A 65 23.57 21.61 0.44
C ALA A 65 24.94 21.34 -0.15
N GLN A 66 25.15 21.77 -1.40
CA GLN A 66 26.44 21.57 -2.05
C GLN A 66 27.49 22.04 -1.05
N PRO A 67 28.51 21.23 -0.72
CA PRO A 67 29.53 21.64 0.23
C PRO A 67 30.05 22.97 -0.27
N ARG A 68 29.75 24.04 0.48
CA ARG A 68 30.19 25.39 0.15
C ARG A 68 31.69 25.26 -0.05
N ARG A 69 32.16 25.44 -1.29
CA ARG A 69 33.61 25.58 -1.53
C ARG A 69 34.08 26.66 -0.55
N PRO A 70 35.05 26.37 0.33
CA PRO A 70 35.64 27.40 1.16
C PRO A 70 36.15 28.49 0.22
N ALA A 71 35.68 29.71 0.44
CA ALA A 71 36.15 30.86 -0.31
C ALA A 71 37.68 30.93 -0.17
N PRO A 72 38.45 31.15 -1.24
CA PRO A 72 39.88 31.37 -1.13
C PRO A 72 40.10 32.60 -0.24
N GLU A 73 40.73 32.36 0.89
CA GLU A 73 41.06 33.39 1.88
C GLU A 73 41.98 34.42 1.22
N SER A 74 41.55 35.69 1.28
CA SER A 74 42.35 36.84 0.83
C SER A 74 43.70 36.86 1.57
N PRO A 75 44.84 36.77 0.86
CA PRO A 75 46.16 36.83 1.47
C PRO A 75 46.58 38.30 1.63
N LEU A 76 45.97 39.05 2.54
CA LEU A 76 46.37 40.44 2.80
C LEU A 76 45.90 40.93 4.18
N ALA A 77 46.46 40.35 5.23
CA ALA A 77 46.50 40.97 6.55
C ALA A 77 47.83 40.64 7.26
N MET A 78 48.92 40.97 6.57
CA MET A 78 50.27 40.96 7.09
C MET A 78 50.59 42.39 7.55
N THR A 79 50.14 42.77 8.75
CA THR A 79 50.70 43.90 9.49
C THR A 79 50.66 43.64 10.99
N MET A 80 51.72 42.97 11.45
CA MET A 80 52.63 43.44 12.51
C MET A 80 52.04 44.00 13.81
N ARG A 81 52.44 43.29 14.88
CA ARG A 81 52.89 43.75 16.20
C ARG A 81 51.84 44.13 17.26
N GLY A 82 51.89 43.38 18.37
CA GLY A 82 51.73 43.97 19.70
C GLY A 82 51.24 43.03 20.80
N THR A 83 52.19 42.27 21.39
CA THR A 83 52.25 41.80 22.80
C THR A 83 51.08 40.97 23.37
N LEU A 84 51.30 39.67 23.59
CA LEU A 84 51.69 39.06 24.89
C LEU A 84 50.45 38.93 25.80
N ILE A 85 49.88 37.74 26.00
CA ILE A 85 50.10 36.91 27.21
C ILE A 85 49.36 35.55 27.05
N GLU A 86 50.02 34.50 27.57
CA GLU A 86 49.56 33.19 28.11
C GLU A 86 48.61 32.29 27.28
N GLU A 87 49.11 31.18 26.74
CA GLU A 87 49.40 29.90 27.42
C GLU A 87 48.15 28.99 27.45
N THR A 88 48.13 28.09 26.48
CA THR A 88 47.20 26.97 26.36
C THR A 88 47.66 25.86 27.31
N PRO A 89 46.72 25.10 27.90
CA PRO A 89 46.81 23.68 27.62
C PRO A 89 45.45 23.04 27.31
N ALA A 90 45.47 22.27 26.22
CA ALA A 90 44.81 20.99 26.02
C ALA A 90 43.48 20.77 26.76
N ALA A 91 42.36 21.07 26.07
CA ALA A 91 41.11 20.38 26.33
C ALA A 91 41.02 19.18 25.37
N ASP A 92 41.19 17.99 25.93
CA ASP A 92 40.93 16.72 25.27
C ASP A 92 39.56 16.72 24.57
N PRO A 93 39.46 16.36 23.28
CA PRO A 93 38.20 15.94 22.72
C PRO A 93 37.85 14.58 23.33
N VAL A 94 36.81 14.57 24.17
CA VAL A 94 36.16 13.36 24.67
C VAL A 94 36.00 12.37 23.51
N PRO A 95 36.57 11.15 23.59
CA PRO A 95 36.34 10.13 22.58
C PRO A 95 34.87 9.73 22.64
N GLN A 96 34.10 10.11 21.61
CA GLN A 96 32.78 9.52 21.41
C GLN A 96 32.95 7.99 21.31
N PRO A 97 32.14 7.19 22.03
CA PRO A 97 32.13 5.75 21.85
C PRO A 97 31.75 5.46 20.41
N ARG A 98 32.72 5.01 19.61
CA ARG A 98 32.48 4.37 18.33
C ARG A 98 31.52 3.22 18.62
N ARG A 99 30.24 3.38 18.23
CA ARG A 99 29.34 2.23 18.13
C ARG A 99 29.99 1.27 17.14
N PRO A 100 30.28 0.02 17.53
CA PRO A 100 30.76 -0.97 16.59
C PRO A 100 29.69 -1.18 15.52
N ALA A 101 30.13 -1.14 14.27
CA ALA A 101 29.48 -1.86 13.20
C ALA A 101 29.45 -3.34 13.60
N ALA A 102 28.29 -3.81 14.06
CA ALA A 102 27.93 -5.21 14.16
C ALA A 102 26.72 -5.36 13.24
N GLU A 103 26.97 -5.79 12.01
CA GLU A 103 26.74 -7.18 11.60
C GLU A 103 25.24 -7.49 11.59
N SER A 104 24.69 -7.59 10.38
CA SER A 104 23.45 -8.29 10.10
C SER A 104 23.53 -9.73 10.63
N PRO A 105 22.48 -10.19 11.35
CA PRO A 105 22.10 -11.59 11.23
C PRO A 105 20.59 -11.75 11.03
N LEU A 106 20.25 -12.84 10.34
CA LEU A 106 18.92 -13.40 10.14
C LEU A 106 18.07 -12.79 9.02
N ALA A 107 18.46 -13.23 7.82
CA ALA A 107 17.53 -13.98 6.98
C ALA A 107 16.72 -14.98 7.84
N MET A 108 15.53 -14.58 8.28
CA MET A 108 14.53 -15.51 8.76
C MET A 108 13.49 -15.71 7.65
N THR A 109 13.71 -16.79 6.93
CA THR A 109 12.78 -17.40 5.99
C THR A 109 11.48 -17.76 6.71
N MET A 110 10.49 -16.86 6.71
CA MET A 110 9.10 -17.22 6.99
C MET A 110 8.54 -17.97 5.79
N ARG A 111 8.93 -19.25 5.77
CA ARG A 111 8.48 -20.32 4.90
C ARG A 111 7.01 -20.63 5.23
N GLY A 112 6.14 -20.48 4.25
CA GLY A 112 4.87 -21.20 4.08
C GLY A 112 3.94 -21.31 5.28
N SER A 113 2.93 -20.44 5.33
CA SER A 113 1.60 -20.87 5.78
C SER A 113 0.79 -21.20 4.54
N LEU A 114 0.71 -22.51 4.35
CA LEU A 114 -0.16 -23.24 3.45
C LEU A 114 -1.55 -22.63 3.41
N ILE A 115 -2.05 -22.49 2.18
CA ILE A 115 -3.46 -22.32 1.84
C ILE A 115 -4.23 -23.43 2.59
N GLU A 116 -4.95 -23.06 3.65
CA GLU A 116 -5.99 -23.92 4.20
C GLU A 116 -7.24 -23.63 3.38
N GLU A 117 -7.43 -24.41 2.32
CA GLU A 117 -8.67 -24.45 1.57
C GLU A 117 -9.82 -24.80 2.53
N PRO A 118 -10.88 -23.99 2.63
CA PRO A 118 -12.06 -24.42 3.35
C PRO A 118 -12.66 -25.60 2.60
N VAL A 119 -12.58 -26.79 3.21
CA VAL A 119 -13.34 -27.97 2.86
C VAL A 119 -14.81 -27.55 2.76
N ILE A 120 -15.32 -27.51 1.54
CA ILE A 120 -16.74 -27.41 1.25
C ILE A 120 -17.36 -28.71 1.78
N SER A 121 -17.78 -28.69 3.04
CA SER A 121 -18.66 -29.70 3.60
C SER A 121 -19.99 -29.59 2.85
N ALA A 122 -20.22 -30.54 1.96
CA ALA A 122 -21.51 -30.79 1.36
C ALA A 122 -22.50 -31.32 2.41
N PRO A 123 -23.67 -30.69 2.59
CA PRO A 123 -24.89 -31.40 2.98
C PRO A 123 -25.59 -31.81 1.67
N ALA A 124 -25.51 -33.09 1.30
CA ALA A 124 -26.49 -34.09 1.65
C ALA A 124 -27.90 -33.81 1.08
N ALA A 125 -28.27 -34.69 0.14
CA ALA A 125 -29.63 -35.16 -0.16
C ALA A 125 -30.59 -34.20 -0.88
N LEU A 126 -30.49 -34.20 -2.22
CA LEU A 126 -31.66 -34.16 -3.10
C LEU A 126 -32.54 -35.41 -2.86
N PRO A 127 -33.88 -35.28 -2.70
CA PRO A 127 -34.79 -36.40 -2.90
C PRO A 127 -34.89 -36.76 -4.40
N PRO A 128 -35.07 -38.06 -4.75
CA PRO A 128 -35.10 -38.52 -6.13
C PRO A 128 -36.51 -38.52 -6.74
N GLY A 129 -36.60 -38.04 -7.99
CA GLY A 129 -37.50 -38.56 -9.02
C GLY A 129 -38.64 -37.65 -9.51
N PRO A 130 -39.30 -37.98 -10.65
CA PRO A 130 -38.99 -39.03 -11.63
C PRO A 130 -38.84 -38.55 -13.10
N ALA A 131 -38.06 -39.36 -13.83
CA ALA A 131 -38.08 -39.73 -15.26
C ALA A 131 -38.58 -38.78 -16.38
N PRO A 132 -37.86 -38.73 -17.52
CA PRO A 132 -38.32 -38.08 -18.74
C PRO A 132 -39.30 -38.99 -19.49
N GLU A 133 -40.54 -38.52 -19.66
CA GLU A 133 -41.51 -39.21 -20.50
C GLU A 133 -41.24 -38.92 -21.98
N LYS A 134 -40.91 -40.00 -22.67
CA LYS A 134 -40.60 -40.12 -24.08
C LYS A 134 -41.92 -40.16 -24.85
N ALA A 135 -42.26 -39.09 -25.58
CA ALA A 135 -43.30 -39.16 -26.59
C ALA A 135 -42.98 -38.21 -27.76
N ALA A 136 -42.40 -38.78 -28.82
CA ALA A 136 -42.57 -38.26 -30.17
C ALA A 136 -44.01 -38.56 -30.63
N PRO A 137 -44.62 -37.69 -31.45
CA PRO A 137 -44.96 -38.17 -32.77
C PRO A 137 -44.57 -37.20 -33.89
N THR A 138 -44.01 -37.82 -34.92
CA THR A 138 -43.83 -37.37 -36.29
C THR A 138 -45.08 -36.70 -36.85
N GLY A 139 -44.93 -35.52 -37.45
CA GLY A 139 -45.97 -34.85 -38.25
C GLY A 139 -45.36 -33.73 -39.11
N PRO A 140 -45.64 -33.65 -40.43
CA PRO A 140 -44.80 -32.93 -41.38
C PRO A 140 -45.23 -31.47 -41.61
N ALA A 141 -44.25 -30.68 -42.03
CA ALA A 141 -44.37 -29.47 -42.85
C ALA A 141 -45.34 -28.38 -42.37
N SER A 142 -44.77 -27.34 -41.77
CA SER A 142 -45.28 -25.98 -41.99
C SER A 142 -44.11 -25.00 -42.00
N MET A 143 -43.78 -24.54 -43.21
CA MET A 143 -42.87 -23.42 -43.43
C MET A 143 -43.53 -22.17 -42.85
N ASN A 144 -42.98 -21.66 -41.74
CA ASN A 144 -43.23 -20.28 -41.34
C ASN A 144 -42.00 -19.74 -40.60
N PRO A 145 -41.17 -18.89 -41.23
CA PRO A 145 -40.08 -18.22 -40.53
C PRO A 145 -40.68 -17.06 -39.71
N ALA A 146 -41.12 -17.35 -38.49
CA ALA A 146 -41.44 -16.33 -37.51
C ALA A 146 -40.13 -15.69 -37.01
N PRO A 147 -40.06 -14.35 -36.87
CA PRO A 147 -38.83 -13.65 -36.55
C PRO A 147 -38.34 -14.05 -35.17
N ALA A 148 -37.05 -14.34 -35.08
CA ALA A 148 -36.32 -14.57 -33.84
C ALA A 148 -36.60 -13.43 -32.86
N ALA A 149 -37.48 -13.68 -31.89
CA ALA A 149 -37.63 -12.83 -30.73
C ALA A 149 -36.28 -12.83 -30.01
N ALA A 150 -35.58 -11.71 -30.11
CA ALA A 150 -34.34 -11.43 -29.42
C ALA A 150 -34.54 -11.71 -27.93
N ARG A 151 -33.97 -12.83 -27.46
CA ARG A 151 -33.85 -13.10 -26.03
C ARG A 151 -33.01 -11.97 -25.44
N LEU A 152 -33.67 -11.11 -24.67
CA LEU A 152 -33.03 -10.06 -23.89
C LEU A 152 -31.96 -10.70 -22.99
N PRO A 153 -30.73 -10.15 -22.94
CA PRO A 153 -29.69 -10.65 -22.08
C PRO A 153 -30.15 -10.56 -20.62
N GLU A 154 -30.15 -11.71 -19.96
CA GLU A 154 -30.54 -11.88 -18.57
C GLU A 154 -29.65 -11.02 -17.66
N PRO A 155 -30.20 -10.10 -16.85
CA PRO A 155 -29.42 -9.15 -16.06
C PRO A 155 -28.89 -9.80 -14.78
N GLU A 156 -28.05 -10.82 -14.89
CA GLU A 156 -27.41 -11.49 -13.75
C GLU A 156 -25.89 -11.22 -13.61
N PRO A 157 -25.46 -9.98 -13.35
CA PRO A 157 -24.15 -9.80 -12.69
C PRO A 157 -24.14 -8.84 -11.49
N LEU A 158 -25.26 -8.20 -11.14
CA LEU A 158 -25.28 -7.17 -10.08
C LEU A 158 -25.62 -7.72 -8.69
N ALA A 159 -26.60 -8.62 -8.58
CA ALA A 159 -27.00 -9.21 -7.30
C ALA A 159 -25.81 -9.95 -6.65
N LEU A 160 -25.13 -10.79 -7.42
CA LEU A 160 -23.95 -11.55 -6.95
C LEU A 160 -22.80 -10.63 -6.50
N LYS A 161 -22.61 -9.48 -7.16
CA LYS A 161 -21.60 -8.49 -6.74
C LYS A 161 -21.98 -7.79 -5.44
N LEU A 162 -23.26 -7.50 -5.22
CA LEU A 162 -23.75 -6.93 -3.96
C LEU A 162 -23.57 -7.91 -2.81
N ASP A 163 -23.89 -9.18 -3.02
CA ASP A 163 -23.65 -10.22 -2.00
C ASP A 163 -22.15 -10.38 -1.69
N GLN A 164 -21.30 -10.36 -2.72
CA GLN A 164 -19.85 -10.40 -2.53
C GLN A 164 -19.33 -9.18 -1.75
N LEU A 165 -19.86 -7.99 -2.02
CA LEU A 165 -19.51 -6.79 -1.25
C LEU A 165 -20.01 -6.87 0.19
N GLY A 166 -21.21 -7.41 0.42
CA GLY A 166 -21.76 -7.66 1.75
C GLY A 166 -20.86 -8.58 2.57
N ALA A 167 -20.43 -9.71 1.99
CA ALA A 167 -19.51 -10.64 2.63
C ALA A 167 -18.15 -10.00 2.95
N LYS A 168 -17.61 -9.17 2.04
CA LYS A 168 -16.36 -8.43 2.28
C LYS A 168 -16.49 -7.42 3.41
N LEU A 169 -17.59 -6.68 3.50
CA LEU A 169 -17.84 -5.74 4.58
C LEU A 169 -17.96 -6.45 5.93
N ALA A 170 -18.67 -7.58 5.98
CA ALA A 170 -18.76 -8.41 7.18
C ALA A 170 -17.37 -8.87 7.66
N ALA A 171 -16.53 -9.37 6.74
CA ALA A 171 -15.16 -9.79 7.06
C ALA A 171 -14.28 -8.63 7.59
N ILE A 172 -14.45 -7.41 7.05
CA ILE A 172 -13.74 -6.23 7.56
C ILE A 172 -14.18 -5.92 9.01
N THR A 173 -15.47 -5.97 9.30
CA THR A 173 -15.98 -5.69 10.66
C THR A 173 -15.49 -6.72 11.67
N GLU A 174 -15.43 -8.00 11.30
CA GLU A 174 -14.89 -9.06 12.15
C GLU A 174 -13.40 -8.87 12.44
N ASN A 175 -12.61 -8.54 11.40
CA ASN A 175 -11.19 -8.24 11.56
C ASN A 175 -10.94 -7.04 12.49
N GLN A 176 -11.76 -5.99 12.40
CA GLN A 176 -11.67 -4.85 13.31
C GLN A 176 -11.98 -5.24 14.76
N ALA A 177 -13.02 -6.05 14.99
CA ALA A 177 -13.34 -6.55 16.33
C ALA A 177 -12.22 -7.43 16.89
N GLN A 178 -11.59 -8.27 16.06
CA GLN A 178 -10.45 -9.08 16.47
C GLN A 178 -9.23 -8.22 16.83
N LEU A 179 -8.95 -7.17 16.06
CA LEU A 179 -7.85 -6.24 16.33
C LEU A 179 -8.03 -5.53 17.67
N LEU A 180 -9.22 -5.01 17.95
CA LEU A 180 -9.54 -4.35 19.22
C LEU A 180 -9.38 -5.30 20.42
N ASN A 181 -9.84 -6.55 20.27
CA ASN A 181 -9.65 -7.58 21.30
C ASN A 181 -8.16 -7.88 21.55
N ARG A 182 -7.34 -7.94 20.50
CA ARG A 182 -5.89 -8.15 20.65
C ARG A 182 -5.23 -6.97 21.35
N MET A 183 -5.60 -5.74 20.99
CA MET A 183 -5.08 -4.54 21.66
C MET A 183 -5.44 -4.52 23.15
N SER A 184 -6.71 -4.80 23.49
CA SER A 184 -7.15 -4.87 24.89
C SER A 184 -6.37 -5.92 25.71
N ARG A 185 -6.06 -7.08 25.13
CA ARG A 185 -5.22 -8.09 25.79
C ARG A 185 -3.79 -7.61 26.01
N VAL A 186 -3.20 -6.94 25.03
CA VAL A 186 -1.85 -6.36 25.16
C VAL A 186 -1.84 -5.28 26.23
N GLU A 187 -2.84 -4.40 26.27
CA GLU A 187 -2.97 -3.37 27.30
C GLU A 187 -3.10 -3.98 28.70
N SER A 188 -3.89 -5.04 28.87
CA SER A 188 -4.00 -5.77 30.14
C SER A 188 -2.66 -6.39 30.55
N ALA A 189 -1.97 -7.06 29.63
CA ALA A 189 -0.66 -7.67 29.90
C ALA A 189 0.39 -6.61 30.29
N VAL A 190 0.35 -5.43 29.64
CA VAL A 190 1.23 -4.30 29.99
C VAL A 190 0.88 -3.75 31.37
N ALA A 191 -0.41 -3.64 31.72
CA ALA A 191 -0.83 -3.21 33.04
C ALA A 191 -0.37 -4.19 34.13
N GLU A 192 -0.47 -5.50 33.90
CA GLU A 192 0.03 -6.54 34.80
C GLU A 192 1.55 -6.48 34.97
N MET A 193 2.31 -6.38 33.87
CA MET A 193 3.76 -6.21 33.93
C MET A 193 4.16 -4.94 34.71
N LYS A 194 3.42 -3.84 34.51
CA LYS A 194 3.65 -2.60 35.24
C LYS A 194 3.38 -2.76 36.74
N ALA A 195 2.32 -3.48 37.12
CA ALA A 195 2.02 -3.75 38.53
C ALA A 195 3.10 -4.60 39.22
N LEU A 196 3.70 -5.56 38.48
CA LEU A 196 4.81 -6.37 38.99
C LEU A 196 6.10 -5.56 39.17
N LEU A 197 6.39 -4.64 38.25
CA LEU A 197 7.60 -3.80 38.29
C LEU A 197 7.48 -2.65 39.29
N PHE A 198 6.28 -2.12 39.50
CA PHE A 198 5.99 -0.97 40.35
C PHE A 198 4.86 -1.31 41.32
N PRO A 199 5.11 -2.13 42.35
CA PRO A 199 4.09 -2.49 43.32
C PRO A 199 3.58 -1.20 44.03
N PRO A 200 2.26 -1.07 44.24
CA PRO A 200 1.72 0.08 44.93
C PRO A 200 2.29 0.16 46.36
N PRO A 201 2.58 1.38 46.86
CA PRO A 201 3.06 1.55 48.22
C PRO A 201 2.01 1.02 49.21
N PRO A 202 2.43 0.41 50.33
CA PRO A 202 1.49 -0.05 51.34
C PRO A 202 0.72 1.14 51.90
N THR A 203 -0.61 1.12 51.79
CA THR A 203 -1.49 2.08 52.46
C THR A 203 -1.33 1.89 53.98
N ARG A 204 -0.76 2.89 54.64
CA ARG A 204 -0.66 2.98 56.10
C ARG A 204 -1.88 3.64 56.70
#